data_AF-A0A1W9WS77-F1
#
_entry.id   AF-A0A1W9WS77-F1
#
_cell.length_a   1.000
_cell.length_b   1.000
_cell.length_c   1.000
_cell.angle_alpha   90.00
_cell.angle_beta   90.00
_cell.angle_gamma   90.00
#
_symmetry.space_group_name_H-M   'P 1'
#
loop_
_entity.id
_entity.type
_entity.pdbx_description
1 polymer ?
#
loop_
_entity_poly.entity_id
_entity_poly.type
_entity_poly.pdbx_seq_one_letter_code
_entity_poly.pdbx_strand_id
1 'polypeptide(L)'
;MPRQNPERIDSNLGATEKRATATPKGQSLDKTQTELTATSEQLEKEQQQRQKAEQSLDKQQQRQKAEQSLDKTQTELTATSEQLSLEQQQRQKAEQSLDKTQSELTALSEQYRNEQEQRLKLEQSLSETKDKLNSPPSEDSSEHAEQLQPTKAYSVKSLGNGKVLTIPRGTSKNNTPISQDTWHGGRNQQWRFQPLGGVDQGYYHIFSVKTNKCLDVPLNSMENDAEIHQYLCYGSDKQKWQLIPALEGSFVIQCKQSSLVLAAASGKTGKIVQYTQRNSNSQRWILTEI
;
A
#
# COMPACT_ATOMS: atom_id res chain seq x y z
N MET A 1 -10.84 -13.81 111.40
CA MET A 1 -11.07 -12.77 112.43
C MET A 1 -12.44 -12.14 112.17
N PRO A 2 -13.35 -12.02 113.15
CA PRO A 2 -13.97 -13.18 113.82
C PRO A 2 -15.51 -13.05 114.03
N ARG A 3 -16.11 -14.16 114.51
CA ARG A 3 -17.39 -14.32 115.27
C ARG A 3 -18.70 -14.33 114.45
N GLN A 4 -19.68 -15.21 114.66
CA GLN A 4 -19.92 -16.28 115.66
C GLN A 4 -21.07 -17.19 115.17
N ASN A 5 -20.95 -18.50 115.43
CA ASN A 5 -21.99 -19.55 115.50
C ASN A 5 -22.92 -19.30 116.73
N PRO A 6 -23.96 -20.11 117.13
CA PRO A 6 -24.49 -21.36 116.56
C PRO A 6 -26.03 -21.62 116.68
N GLU A 7 -26.46 -22.70 116.01
CA GLU A 7 -27.43 -23.78 116.36
C GLU A 7 -28.58 -23.56 117.38
N ARG A 8 -29.79 -24.08 117.06
CA ARG A 8 -30.34 -25.35 117.63
C ARG A 8 -31.86 -25.58 117.39
N ILE A 9 -32.16 -26.80 116.91
CA ILE A 9 -33.12 -27.79 117.46
C ILE A 9 -34.64 -27.72 117.16
N ASP A 10 -35.11 -28.86 116.61
CA ASP A 10 -36.36 -29.62 116.76
C ASP A 10 -37.71 -28.92 116.88
N SER A 11 -38.69 -29.34 116.09
CA SER A 11 -39.49 -30.55 116.41
C SER A 11 -40.72 -30.71 115.51
N ASN A 12 -40.96 -31.97 115.23
CA ASN A 12 -42.09 -32.63 114.60
C ASN A 12 -43.44 -32.36 115.31
N LEU A 13 -44.54 -32.23 114.55
CA LEU A 13 -45.83 -32.94 114.72
C LEU A 13 -46.99 -32.18 114.07
N GLY A 14 -47.82 -32.95 113.38
CA GLY A 14 -48.79 -32.46 112.41
C GLY A 14 -50.20 -32.20 112.93
N ALA A 15 -51.08 -31.83 112.00
CA ALA A 15 -52.48 -32.18 112.02
C ALA A 15 -53.05 -31.94 110.61
N THR A 16 -53.55 -33.01 110.04
CA THR A 16 -54.39 -33.06 108.83
C THR A 16 -55.72 -32.35 109.06
N GLU A 17 -56.14 -31.50 108.12
CA GLU A 17 -57.57 -31.23 107.92
C GLU A 17 -57.94 -31.20 106.44
N LYS A 18 -59.13 -31.74 106.18
CA LYS A 18 -59.59 -32.29 104.90
C LYS A 18 -60.22 -31.23 104.00
N ARG A 19 -59.95 -31.41 102.70
CA ARG A 19 -60.91 -31.35 101.57
C ARG A 19 -61.46 -29.98 101.17
N ALA A 20 -60.88 -29.43 100.11
CA ALA A 20 -61.65 -28.89 99.00
C ALA A 20 -61.12 -29.51 97.71
N THR A 21 -61.89 -30.43 97.13
CA THR A 21 -61.68 -30.93 95.77
C THR A 21 -61.86 -29.76 94.80
N ALA A 22 -60.75 -29.13 94.42
CA ALA A 22 -60.72 -28.18 93.32
C ALA A 22 -61.02 -28.94 92.02
N THR A 23 -62.03 -28.42 91.34
CA THR A 23 -62.60 -28.82 90.06
C THR A 23 -61.51 -28.95 88.97
N PRO A 24 -61.66 -29.78 87.92
CA PRO A 24 -60.63 -30.05 86.90
C PRO A 24 -60.12 -28.84 86.09
N LYS A 25 -60.68 -27.64 86.29
CA LYS A 25 -60.38 -26.43 85.52
C LYS A 25 -59.03 -25.77 85.89
N GLY A 26 -58.59 -25.83 87.15
CA GLY A 26 -57.36 -25.15 87.60
C GLY A 26 -56.06 -25.83 87.13
N GLN A 27 -56.01 -27.17 87.16
CA GLN A 27 -54.87 -27.94 86.62
C GLN A 27 -54.81 -27.93 85.09
N SER A 28 -55.96 -27.73 84.43
CA SER A 28 -56.03 -27.54 82.98
C SER A 28 -55.43 -26.19 82.57
N LEU A 29 -55.69 -25.12 83.33
CA LEU A 29 -55.18 -23.77 83.08
C LEU A 29 -53.66 -23.67 83.24
N ASP A 30 -53.09 -24.32 84.26
CA ASP A 30 -51.65 -24.28 84.55
C ASP A 30 -50.83 -25.07 83.50
N LYS A 31 -51.37 -26.20 83.03
CA LYS A 31 -50.84 -26.94 81.88
C LYS A 31 -50.87 -26.11 80.60
N THR A 32 -52.00 -25.45 80.31
CA THR A 32 -52.09 -24.59 79.12
C THR A 32 -51.15 -23.40 79.19
N GLN A 33 -50.92 -22.82 80.37
CA GLN A 33 -49.97 -21.70 80.53
C GLN A 33 -48.53 -22.15 80.26
N THR A 34 -48.14 -23.32 80.80
CA THR A 34 -46.82 -23.91 80.60
C THR A 34 -46.56 -24.26 79.12
N GLU A 35 -47.57 -24.85 78.46
CA GLU A 35 -47.54 -25.13 77.02
C GLU A 35 -47.44 -23.84 76.21
N LEU A 36 -48.14 -22.78 76.58
CA LEU A 36 -48.07 -21.48 75.90
C LEU A 36 -46.65 -20.89 75.97
N THR A 37 -46.01 -20.93 77.14
CA THR A 37 -44.62 -20.46 77.31
C THR A 37 -43.63 -21.30 76.50
N ALA A 38 -43.75 -22.63 76.52
CA ALA A 38 -42.89 -23.50 75.72
C ALA A 38 -43.07 -23.23 74.21
N THR A 39 -44.31 -22.99 73.76
CA THR A 39 -44.61 -22.64 72.38
C THR A 39 -44.03 -21.27 72.02
N SER A 40 -44.07 -20.29 72.92
CA SER A 40 -43.49 -18.96 72.74
C SER A 40 -41.97 -19.00 72.60
N GLU A 41 -41.28 -19.74 73.45
CA GLU A 41 -39.83 -19.92 73.36
C GLU A 41 -39.41 -20.64 72.07
N GLN A 42 -40.21 -21.61 71.63
CA GLN A 42 -39.97 -22.33 70.39
C GLN A 42 -40.17 -21.42 69.17
N LEU A 43 -41.19 -20.56 69.19
CA LEU A 43 -41.43 -19.57 68.15
C LEU A 43 -40.27 -18.56 68.06
N GLU A 44 -39.75 -18.10 69.19
CA GLU A 44 -38.62 -17.15 69.23
C GLU A 44 -37.33 -17.79 68.69
N LYS A 45 -37.05 -19.05 69.04
CA LYS A 45 -35.95 -19.82 68.44
C LYS A 45 -36.12 -19.99 66.93
N GLU A 46 -37.34 -20.24 66.46
CA GLU A 46 -37.63 -20.38 65.03
C GLU A 46 -37.44 -19.04 64.29
N GLN A 47 -37.87 -17.92 64.87
CA GLN A 47 -37.64 -16.58 64.32
C GLN A 47 -36.15 -16.25 64.20
N GLN A 48 -35.35 -16.55 65.23
CA GLN A 48 -33.90 -16.37 65.17
C GLN A 48 -33.24 -17.27 64.12
N GLN A 49 -33.71 -18.51 63.95
CA GLN A 49 -33.21 -19.40 62.89
C GLN A 49 -33.56 -18.87 61.50
N ARG A 50 -34.79 -18.39 61.28
CA ARG A 50 -35.22 -17.78 60.02
C ARG A 50 -34.38 -16.55 59.67
N GLN A 51 -34.12 -15.68 60.63
CA GLN A 51 -33.30 -14.48 60.41
C GLN A 51 -31.85 -14.83 60.02
N LYS A 52 -31.25 -15.87 60.63
CA LYS A 52 -29.93 -16.38 60.24
C LYS A 52 -29.95 -16.99 58.84
N ALA A 53 -31.02 -17.71 58.48
CA ALA A 53 -31.18 -18.28 57.15
C ALA A 53 -31.31 -17.20 56.07
N GLU A 54 -32.05 -16.12 56.32
CA GLU A 54 -32.16 -14.96 55.43
C GLU A 54 -30.81 -14.27 55.20
N GLN A 55 -30.05 -14.02 56.27
CA GLN A 55 -28.69 -13.45 56.15
C GLN A 55 -27.76 -14.37 55.35
N SER A 56 -27.88 -15.69 55.51
CA SER A 56 -27.13 -16.66 54.73
C SER A 56 -27.51 -16.64 53.25
N LEU A 57 -28.81 -16.47 52.95
CA LEU A 57 -29.30 -16.37 51.58
C LEU A 57 -28.82 -15.09 50.90
N ASP A 58 -28.85 -13.95 51.60
CA ASP A 58 -28.32 -12.68 51.09
C ASP A 58 -26.83 -12.77 50.77
N LYS A 59 -26.05 -13.39 51.65
CA LYS A 59 -24.62 -13.64 51.42
C LYS A 59 -24.39 -14.56 50.22
N GLN A 60 -25.22 -15.58 50.04
CA GLN A 60 -25.17 -16.46 48.87
C GLN A 60 -25.48 -15.71 47.57
N GLN A 61 -26.50 -14.83 47.58
CA GLN A 61 -26.84 -14.00 46.41
C GLN A 61 -25.72 -13.01 46.07
N GLN A 62 -25.10 -12.39 47.07
CA GLN A 62 -23.94 -11.51 46.86
C GLN A 62 -22.76 -12.29 46.25
N ARG A 63 -22.50 -13.51 46.74
CA ARG A 63 -21.46 -14.37 46.18
C ARG A 63 -21.74 -14.74 44.71
N GLN A 64 -22.98 -15.09 44.37
CA GLN A 64 -23.36 -15.39 42.97
C GLN A 64 -23.17 -14.18 42.05
N LYS A 65 -23.53 -12.98 42.51
CA LYS A 65 -23.28 -11.74 41.74
C LYS A 65 -21.79 -11.49 41.53
N ALA A 66 -20.97 -11.73 42.55
CA ALA A 66 -19.51 -11.61 42.43
C ALA A 66 -18.93 -12.64 41.45
N GLU A 67 -19.40 -13.90 41.49
CA GLU A 67 -18.98 -14.95 40.56
C GLU A 67 -19.36 -14.62 39.10
N GLN A 68 -20.58 -14.12 38.85
CA GLN A 68 -20.98 -13.66 37.52
C GLN A 68 -20.14 -12.48 37.03
N SER A 69 -19.82 -11.53 37.92
CA SER A 69 -18.94 -10.41 37.58
C SER A 69 -17.54 -10.89 37.23
N LEU A 70 -17.02 -11.89 37.96
CA LEU A 70 -15.71 -12.48 37.71
C LEU A 70 -15.68 -13.18 36.34
N ASP A 71 -16.71 -13.97 36.02
CA ASP A 71 -16.85 -14.67 34.74
C ASP A 71 -16.91 -13.69 33.56
N LYS A 72 -17.64 -12.58 33.73
CA LYS A 72 -17.66 -11.48 32.76
C LYS A 72 -16.27 -10.88 32.55
N THR A 73 -15.55 -10.57 33.63
CA THR A 73 -14.18 -10.03 33.52
C THR A 73 -13.20 -11.02 32.88
N GLN A 74 -13.36 -12.31 33.14
CA GLN A 74 -12.52 -13.35 32.54
C GLN A 74 -12.75 -13.45 31.03
N THR A 75 -14.01 -13.33 30.60
CA THR A 75 -14.38 -13.30 29.19
C THR A 75 -13.80 -12.08 28.49
N GLU A 76 -13.94 -10.90 29.09
CA GLU A 76 -13.37 -9.65 28.57
C GLU A 76 -11.84 -9.69 28.50
N LEU A 77 -11.17 -10.26 29.51
CA LEU A 77 -9.72 -10.44 29.53
C LEU A 77 -9.26 -11.38 28.41
N THR A 78 -9.98 -12.46 28.18
CA THR A 78 -9.66 -13.42 27.11
C THR A 78 -9.81 -12.77 25.74
N ALA A 79 -10.92 -12.07 25.49
CA ALA A 79 -11.13 -11.33 24.25
C ALA A 79 -10.04 -10.25 24.02
N THR A 80 -9.64 -9.54 25.08
CA THR A 80 -8.57 -8.53 25.00
C THR A 80 -7.22 -9.18 24.69
N SER A 81 -6.93 -10.34 25.29
CA SER A 81 -5.70 -11.09 25.03
C SER A 81 -5.61 -11.58 23.58
N GLU A 82 -6.74 -12.05 23.01
CA GLU A 82 -6.81 -12.45 21.62
C GLU A 82 -6.60 -11.26 20.68
N GLN A 83 -7.23 -10.12 20.98
CA GLN A 83 -7.05 -8.88 20.22
C GLN A 83 -5.59 -8.41 20.25
N LEU A 84 -4.94 -8.45 21.41
CA LEU A 84 -3.52 -8.08 21.55
C LEU A 84 -2.62 -9.01 20.72
N SER A 85 -2.92 -10.31 20.70
CA SER A 85 -2.17 -11.27 19.88
C SER A 85 -2.30 -10.97 18.38
N LEU A 86 -3.51 -10.62 17.93
CA LEU A 86 -3.75 -10.22 16.54
C LEU A 86 -3.00 -8.92 16.19
N GLU A 87 -3.04 -7.93 17.07
CA GLU A 87 -2.33 -6.65 16.88
C GLU A 87 -0.81 -6.84 16.83
N GLN A 88 -0.25 -7.70 17.68
CA GLN A 88 1.17 -8.08 17.64
C GLN A 88 1.53 -8.74 16.29
N GLN A 89 0.68 -9.62 15.77
CA GLN A 89 0.90 -10.24 14.47
C GLN A 89 0.85 -9.22 13.33
N GLN A 90 -0.10 -8.29 13.38
CA GLN A 90 -0.20 -7.21 12.39
C GLN A 90 1.03 -6.30 12.43
N ARG A 91 1.50 -5.96 13.64
CA ARG A 91 2.72 -5.16 13.83
C ARG A 91 3.96 -5.85 13.26
N GLN A 92 4.14 -7.15 13.50
CA GLN A 92 5.26 -7.90 12.93
C GLN A 92 5.26 -7.88 11.39
N LYS A 93 4.08 -8.01 10.76
CA LYS A 93 3.95 -7.89 9.30
C LYS A 93 4.32 -6.49 8.80
N ALA A 94 3.91 -5.46 9.53
CA ALA A 94 4.26 -4.08 9.20
C ALA A 94 5.77 -3.83 9.31
N GLU A 95 6.43 -4.37 10.35
CA GLU A 95 7.89 -4.27 10.53
C GLU A 95 8.65 -4.95 9.39
N GLN A 96 8.23 -6.16 8.97
CA GLN A 96 8.83 -6.84 7.80
C GLN A 96 8.65 -6.05 6.50
N SER A 97 7.50 -5.40 6.32
CA SER A 97 7.26 -4.54 5.17
C SER A 97 8.15 -3.29 5.19
N LEU A 98 8.40 -2.74 6.39
CA LEU A 98 9.29 -1.60 6.56
C LEU A 98 10.74 -1.97 6.23
N ASP A 99 11.23 -3.12 6.71
CA ASP A 99 12.58 -3.61 6.42
C ASP A 99 12.80 -3.84 4.92
N LYS A 100 11.78 -4.39 4.24
CA LYS A 100 11.82 -4.53 2.78
C LYS A 100 11.93 -3.17 2.08
N THR A 101 11.12 -2.21 2.49
CA THR A 101 11.14 -0.85 1.92
C THR A 101 12.48 -0.16 2.17
N GLN A 102 13.06 -0.33 3.35
CA GLN A 102 14.36 0.21 3.72
C GLN A 102 15.49 -0.39 2.85
N SER A 103 15.40 -1.69 2.56
CA SER A 103 16.34 -2.38 1.69
C SER A 103 16.25 -1.87 0.24
N GLU A 104 15.03 -1.70 -0.28
CA GLU A 104 14.80 -1.12 -1.61
C GLU A 104 15.31 0.32 -1.70
N LEU A 105 15.07 1.14 -0.67
CA LEU A 105 15.57 2.52 -0.61
C LEU A 105 17.10 2.56 -0.60
N THR A 106 17.74 1.65 0.13
CA THR A 106 19.21 1.55 0.17
C THR A 106 19.76 1.21 -1.21
N ALA A 107 19.21 0.22 -1.89
CA ALA A 107 19.62 -0.15 -3.25
C ALA A 107 19.43 1.01 -4.25
N LEU A 108 18.31 1.74 -4.15
CA LEU A 108 18.05 2.90 -4.99
C LEU A 108 19.06 4.04 -4.73
N SER A 109 19.43 4.26 -3.46
CA SER A 109 20.41 5.28 -3.09
C SER A 109 21.81 4.97 -3.63
N GLU A 110 22.21 3.69 -3.62
CA GLU A 110 23.47 3.24 -4.22
C GLU A 110 23.46 3.40 -5.74
N GLN A 111 22.34 3.04 -6.38
CA GLN A 111 22.17 3.25 -7.82
C GLN A 111 22.30 4.73 -8.19
N TYR A 112 21.65 5.63 -7.43
CA TYR A 112 21.77 7.06 -7.64
C TYR A 112 23.22 7.54 -7.48
N ARG A 113 23.93 7.08 -6.44
CA ARG A 113 25.35 7.41 -6.22
C ARG A 113 26.21 7.00 -7.41
N ASN A 114 26.00 5.80 -7.95
CA ASN A 114 26.71 5.29 -9.12
C ASN A 114 26.42 6.12 -10.38
N GLU A 115 25.16 6.55 -10.56
CA GLU A 115 24.79 7.42 -11.68
C GLU A 115 25.47 8.80 -11.56
N GLN A 116 25.54 9.38 -10.36
CA GLN A 116 26.26 10.63 -10.14
C GLN A 116 27.76 10.51 -10.43
N GLU A 117 28.39 9.40 -10.04
CA GLU A 117 29.80 9.14 -10.38
C GLU A 117 30.00 8.99 -11.90
N GLN A 118 29.08 8.33 -12.60
CA GLN A 118 29.11 8.23 -14.06
C GLN A 118 28.94 9.58 -14.73
N ARG A 119 28.03 10.44 -14.24
CA ARG A 119 27.86 11.81 -14.73
C ARG A 119 29.12 12.64 -14.55
N LEU A 120 29.76 12.56 -13.38
CA LEU A 120 31.00 13.29 -13.13
C LEU A 120 32.11 12.86 -14.08
N LYS A 121 32.25 11.54 -14.31
CA LYS A 121 33.20 11.02 -15.32
C LYS A 121 32.88 11.53 -16.71
N LEU A 122 31.60 11.54 -17.08
CA LEU A 122 31.16 12.05 -18.38
C LEU A 122 31.44 13.54 -18.53
N GLU A 123 31.20 14.35 -17.50
CA GLU A 123 31.52 15.77 -17.48
C GLU A 123 33.02 16.04 -17.57
N GLN A 124 33.85 15.25 -16.88
CA GLN A 124 35.30 15.30 -17.01
C GLN A 124 35.74 14.97 -18.44
N SER A 125 35.25 13.88 -19.03
CA SER A 125 35.53 13.54 -20.43
C SER A 125 35.03 14.61 -21.40
N LEU A 126 33.89 15.26 -21.10
CA LEU A 126 33.37 16.37 -21.89
C LEU A 126 34.28 17.61 -21.79
N SER A 127 34.80 17.91 -20.60
CA SER A 127 35.77 18.99 -20.38
C SER A 127 37.07 18.73 -21.14
N GLU A 128 37.62 17.52 -21.04
CA GLU A 128 38.82 17.11 -21.79
C GLU A 128 38.60 17.20 -23.30
N THR A 129 37.41 16.82 -23.78
CA THR A 129 37.04 16.96 -25.19
C THR A 129 36.93 18.43 -25.60
N LYS A 130 36.40 19.28 -24.73
CA LYS A 130 36.28 20.73 -24.96
C LYS A 130 37.65 21.42 -25.00
N ASP A 131 38.59 21.01 -24.15
CA ASP A 131 39.96 21.53 -24.15
C ASP A 131 40.74 21.09 -25.41
N LYS A 132 40.50 19.86 -25.89
CA LYS A 132 40.99 19.40 -27.20
C LYS A 132 40.40 20.21 -28.36
N LEU A 133 39.14 20.66 -28.23
CA LEU A 133 38.49 21.51 -29.23
C LEU A 133 39.05 22.95 -29.29
N ASN A 134 39.57 23.47 -28.18
CA ASN A 134 40.15 24.82 -28.08
C ASN A 134 41.66 24.87 -28.37
N SER A 135 42.28 23.71 -28.64
CA SER A 135 43.68 23.61 -29.08
C SER A 135 43.77 23.84 -30.60
N PRO A 136 44.78 24.56 -31.13
CA PRO A 136 44.89 24.81 -32.57
C PRO A 136 45.09 23.50 -33.33
N PRO A 137 44.55 23.36 -34.56
CA PRO A 137 44.45 22.06 -35.22
C PRO A 137 45.82 21.60 -35.72
N SER A 138 46.30 20.48 -35.19
CA SER A 138 47.18 19.59 -35.95
C SER A 138 46.31 18.82 -36.94
N GLU A 139 46.61 18.99 -38.23
CA GLU A 139 46.05 18.23 -39.34
C GLU A 139 46.08 16.74 -39.03
N ASP A 140 44.93 16.11 -38.80
CA ASP A 140 44.50 14.88 -39.47
C ASP A 140 43.13 14.41 -38.94
N SER A 141 42.30 13.94 -39.87
CA SER A 141 41.17 13.01 -39.71
C SER A 141 39.85 13.48 -39.07
N SER A 142 38.80 13.09 -39.79
CA SER A 142 37.39 13.47 -39.74
C SER A 142 36.52 12.62 -38.80
N GLU A 143 35.32 13.15 -38.54
CA GLU A 143 34.08 12.51 -38.08
C GLU A 143 33.83 12.36 -36.57
N HIS A 144 32.99 13.24 -36.00
CA HIS A 144 32.11 12.90 -34.87
C HIS A 144 30.72 13.54 -35.03
N ALA A 145 29.71 12.70 -34.74
CA ALA A 145 28.31 12.88 -35.05
C ALA A 145 27.61 13.99 -34.26
N GLU A 146 26.68 14.63 -34.96
CA GLU A 146 25.90 15.81 -34.60
C GLU A 146 24.89 15.52 -33.46
N GLN A 147 24.99 16.28 -32.37
CA GLN A 147 24.10 16.16 -31.22
C GLN A 147 22.77 16.90 -31.49
N LEU A 148 21.65 16.19 -31.48
CA LEU A 148 20.32 16.74 -31.85
C LEU A 148 19.91 17.89 -30.92
N GLN A 149 19.59 19.05 -31.48
CA GLN A 149 19.16 20.23 -30.72
C GLN A 149 17.62 20.33 -30.67
N PRO A 150 16.99 20.55 -29.49
CA PRO A 150 15.53 20.51 -29.33
C PRO A 150 14.76 21.55 -30.16
N THR A 151 15.42 22.66 -30.52
CA THR A 151 14.85 23.77 -31.29
C THR A 151 14.96 23.56 -32.81
N LYS A 152 15.80 22.63 -33.24
CA LYS A 152 16.13 22.40 -34.65
C LYS A 152 15.20 21.36 -35.27
N ALA A 153 15.00 21.49 -36.58
CA ALA A 153 14.19 20.58 -37.36
C ALA A 153 15.09 19.61 -38.11
N TYR A 154 14.62 18.37 -38.27
CA TYR A 154 15.34 17.30 -38.94
C TYR A 154 14.45 16.65 -39.99
N SER A 155 15.06 16.24 -41.09
CA SER A 155 14.48 15.23 -41.98
C SER A 155 14.88 13.84 -41.48
N VAL A 156 13.97 12.88 -41.57
CA VAL A 156 14.16 11.50 -41.07
C VAL A 156 14.15 10.57 -42.29
N LYS A 157 15.33 10.29 -42.85
CA LYS A 157 15.50 9.60 -44.13
C LYS A 157 15.72 8.10 -43.92
N SER A 158 14.91 7.26 -44.56
CA SER A 158 15.11 5.81 -44.54
C SER A 158 16.31 5.41 -45.39
N LEU A 159 17.18 4.55 -44.84
CA LEU A 159 18.25 3.91 -45.63
C LEU A 159 17.72 2.87 -46.62
N GLY A 160 16.48 2.41 -46.47
CA GLY A 160 15.91 1.38 -47.34
C GLY A 160 15.63 1.85 -48.77
N ASN A 161 15.27 3.12 -48.94
CA ASN A 161 14.88 3.68 -50.24
C ASN A 161 15.13 5.19 -50.39
N GLY A 162 15.75 5.84 -49.41
CA GLY A 162 16.06 7.28 -49.45
C GLY A 162 14.88 8.23 -49.26
N LYS A 163 13.66 7.71 -49.06
CA LYS A 163 12.47 8.54 -48.74
C LYS A 163 12.49 8.96 -47.27
N VAL A 164 11.75 10.03 -46.96
CA VAL A 164 11.69 10.64 -45.64
C VAL A 164 10.34 10.44 -44.97
N LEU A 165 10.35 10.39 -43.64
CA LEU A 165 9.16 10.37 -42.80
C LEU A 165 8.28 11.59 -43.10
N THR A 166 7.04 11.35 -43.52
CA THR A 166 6.15 12.36 -44.12
C THR A 166 4.73 12.23 -43.57
N ILE A 167 4.12 13.36 -43.24
CA ILE A 167 2.66 13.42 -43.07
C ILE A 167 2.02 13.55 -44.47
N PRO A 168 1.20 12.56 -44.90
CA PRO A 168 0.52 12.62 -46.20
C PRO A 168 -0.29 13.89 -46.36
N ARG A 169 -0.08 14.62 -47.47
CA ARG A 169 -0.78 15.88 -47.78
C ARG A 169 -0.67 16.97 -46.71
N GLY A 170 0.20 16.81 -45.70
CA GLY A 170 0.35 17.75 -44.58
C GLY A 170 -0.90 17.97 -43.73
N THR A 171 -1.83 17.00 -43.70
CA THR A 171 -3.06 17.09 -42.89
C THR A 171 -2.75 17.21 -41.40
N SER A 172 -3.61 17.92 -40.66
CA SER A 172 -3.49 18.09 -39.20
C SER A 172 -4.41 17.15 -38.41
N LYS A 173 -5.13 16.24 -39.07
CA LYS A 173 -6.06 15.29 -38.42
C LYS A 173 -5.31 14.30 -37.52
N ASN A 174 -5.85 14.05 -36.33
CA ASN A 174 -5.44 12.92 -35.50
C ASN A 174 -5.67 11.61 -36.25
N ASN A 175 -4.91 10.58 -35.89
CA ASN A 175 -4.97 9.25 -36.50
C ASN A 175 -4.59 9.24 -37.99
N THR A 176 -3.92 10.28 -38.47
CA THR A 176 -3.37 10.26 -39.84
C THR A 176 -2.14 9.35 -39.83
N PRO A 177 -2.12 8.26 -40.62
CA PRO A 177 -0.94 7.41 -40.75
C PRO A 177 0.24 8.20 -41.32
N ILE A 178 1.42 7.96 -40.77
CA ILE A 178 2.66 8.51 -41.29
C ILE A 178 3.09 7.67 -42.48
N SER A 179 3.52 8.34 -43.55
CA SER A 179 4.04 7.71 -44.75
C SER A 179 5.51 8.06 -44.95
N GLN A 180 6.07 7.54 -46.03
CA GLN A 180 7.37 7.95 -46.56
C GLN A 180 7.21 8.54 -47.94
N ASP A 181 7.88 9.65 -48.21
CA ASP A 181 7.89 10.26 -49.54
C ASP A 181 9.25 10.86 -49.89
N THR A 182 9.43 11.22 -51.16
CA THR A 182 10.64 11.90 -51.63
C THR A 182 10.76 13.24 -50.91
N TRP A 183 11.97 13.55 -50.43
CA TRP A 183 12.24 14.83 -49.78
C TRP A 183 11.99 16.00 -50.73
N HIS A 184 11.19 16.95 -50.28
CA HIS A 184 10.85 18.17 -51.00
C HIS A 184 10.90 19.42 -50.09
N GLY A 185 11.46 19.30 -48.89
CA GLY A 185 11.66 20.42 -47.96
C GLY A 185 10.41 20.90 -47.23
N GLY A 186 9.24 20.31 -47.47
CA GLY A 186 7.99 20.76 -46.89
C GLY A 186 7.93 20.53 -45.38
N ARG A 187 7.28 21.44 -44.63
CA ARG A 187 7.13 21.32 -43.15
C ARG A 187 6.50 20.00 -42.69
N ASN A 188 5.73 19.33 -43.55
CA ASN A 188 5.13 18.01 -43.30
C ASN A 188 6.16 16.85 -43.34
N GLN A 189 7.41 17.13 -43.70
CA GLN A 189 8.54 16.20 -43.70
C GLN A 189 9.61 16.55 -42.65
N GLN A 190 9.33 17.57 -41.83
CA GLN A 190 10.26 18.08 -40.82
C GLN A 190 9.77 17.70 -39.42
N TRP A 191 10.71 17.23 -38.61
CA TRP A 191 10.45 16.67 -37.29
C TRP A 191 11.40 17.27 -36.26
N ARG A 192 10.91 17.50 -35.05
CA ARG A 192 11.74 17.92 -33.91
C ARG A 192 11.83 16.79 -32.90
N PHE A 193 12.98 16.71 -32.25
CA PHE A 193 13.30 15.72 -31.24
C PHE A 193 13.51 16.44 -29.91
N GLN A 194 12.52 16.37 -29.02
CA GLN A 194 12.62 16.94 -27.68
C GLN A 194 13.11 15.85 -26.73
N PRO A 195 14.33 15.96 -26.15
CA PRO A 195 14.79 15.03 -25.14
C PRO A 195 13.93 15.14 -23.87
N LEU A 196 13.69 13.99 -23.25
CA LEU A 196 13.00 13.85 -21.96
C LEU A 196 14.03 13.63 -20.84
N GLY A 197 13.66 13.99 -19.61
CA GLY A 197 14.48 13.85 -18.41
C GLY A 197 13.83 12.97 -17.34
N GLY A 198 14.48 12.83 -16.18
CA GLY A 198 13.98 12.03 -15.06
C GLY A 198 13.85 10.55 -15.43
N VAL A 199 12.70 9.95 -15.10
CA VAL A 199 12.40 8.52 -15.40
C VAL A 199 12.37 8.18 -16.89
N ASP A 200 12.31 9.21 -17.75
CA ASP A 200 12.30 9.08 -19.21
C ASP A 200 13.63 9.55 -19.84
N GLN A 201 14.70 9.67 -19.06
CA GLN A 201 16.02 10.01 -19.61
C GLN A 201 16.44 9.05 -20.72
N GLY A 202 16.92 9.61 -21.83
CA GLY A 202 17.30 8.87 -23.04
C GLY A 202 16.17 8.65 -24.05
N TYR A 203 14.94 9.03 -23.71
CA TYR A 203 13.81 9.05 -24.64
C TYR A 203 13.54 10.44 -25.19
N TYR A 204 12.86 10.47 -26.33
CA TYR A 204 12.46 11.68 -27.05
C TYR A 204 10.96 11.68 -27.31
N HIS A 205 10.36 12.87 -27.28
CA HIS A 205 9.16 13.13 -28.06
C HIS A 205 9.58 13.57 -29.47
N ILE A 206 9.05 12.88 -30.47
CA ILE A 206 9.24 13.21 -31.89
C ILE A 206 7.95 13.87 -32.37
N PHE A 207 8.01 15.14 -32.76
CA PHE A 207 6.81 15.89 -33.16
C PHE A 207 6.99 16.58 -34.50
N SER A 208 5.90 16.64 -35.26
CA SER A 208 5.91 17.28 -36.56
C SER A 208 6.00 18.80 -36.43
N VAL A 209 6.90 19.40 -37.20
CA VAL A 209 7.03 20.86 -37.35
C VAL A 209 5.79 21.49 -37.99
N LYS A 210 5.00 20.72 -38.77
CA LYS A 210 3.78 21.21 -39.42
C LYS A 210 2.59 21.27 -38.47
N THR A 211 2.43 20.26 -37.61
CA THR A 211 1.18 20.05 -36.86
C THR A 211 1.36 20.11 -35.34
N ASN A 212 2.60 20.14 -34.85
CA ASN A 212 2.97 20.00 -33.43
C ASN A 212 2.40 18.74 -32.75
N LYS A 213 2.07 17.72 -33.55
CA LYS A 213 1.59 16.42 -33.07
C LYS A 213 2.74 15.42 -32.98
N CYS A 214 2.62 14.49 -32.03
CA CYS A 214 3.62 13.49 -31.74
C CYS A 214 3.49 12.28 -32.67
N LEU A 215 4.63 11.66 -32.97
CA LEU A 215 4.73 10.32 -33.53
C LEU A 215 4.23 9.33 -32.48
N ASP A 216 3.20 8.54 -32.82
CA ASP A 216 2.46 7.73 -31.87
C ASP A 216 2.16 6.32 -32.45
N VAL A 217 2.20 5.30 -31.58
CA VAL A 217 1.75 3.95 -31.91
C VAL A 217 0.25 3.80 -31.58
N PRO A 218 -0.62 3.53 -32.57
CA PRO A 218 -2.07 3.52 -32.35
C PRO A 218 -2.48 2.46 -31.32
N LEU A 219 -3.45 2.82 -30.48
CA LEU A 219 -4.14 1.91 -29.55
C LEU A 219 -3.21 1.12 -28.61
N ASN A 220 -2.01 1.66 -28.31
CA ASN A 220 -0.97 0.97 -27.53
C ASN A 220 -0.57 -0.40 -28.13
N SER A 221 -0.63 -0.53 -29.46
CA SER A 221 -0.31 -1.79 -30.12
C SER A 221 1.10 -2.29 -29.76
N MET A 222 1.20 -3.60 -29.52
CA MET A 222 2.46 -4.31 -29.30
C MET A 222 2.84 -5.16 -30.52
N GLU A 223 2.04 -5.09 -31.59
CA GLU A 223 2.15 -5.97 -32.74
C GLU A 223 3.04 -5.37 -33.84
N ASN A 224 3.69 -6.24 -34.59
CA ASN A 224 4.33 -5.90 -35.85
C ASN A 224 3.31 -5.33 -36.84
N ASP A 225 3.80 -4.48 -37.75
CA ASP A 225 3.01 -3.87 -38.83
C ASP A 225 1.91 -2.90 -38.36
N ALA A 226 1.86 -2.55 -37.07
CA ALA A 226 1.00 -1.47 -36.61
C ALA A 226 1.46 -0.13 -37.22
N GLU A 227 0.57 0.51 -38.00
CA GLU A 227 0.86 1.75 -38.71
C GLU A 227 1.02 2.93 -37.75
N ILE A 228 2.17 3.58 -37.81
CA ILE A 228 2.46 4.76 -36.99
C ILE A 228 1.63 5.93 -37.48
N HIS A 229 1.10 6.72 -36.55
CA HIS A 229 0.28 7.90 -36.88
C HIS A 229 0.76 9.15 -36.14
N GLN A 230 0.20 10.30 -36.50
CA GLN A 230 0.30 11.49 -35.65
C GLN A 230 -0.88 11.58 -34.69
N TYR A 231 -0.59 11.95 -33.44
CA TYR A 231 -1.60 12.20 -32.42
C TYR A 231 -1.21 13.36 -31.49
N LEU A 232 -2.17 13.86 -30.72
CA LEU A 232 -1.88 14.83 -29.65
C LEU A 232 -0.85 14.25 -28.68
N CYS A 233 0.10 15.08 -28.26
CA CYS A 233 1.15 14.68 -27.32
C CYS A 233 0.57 14.57 -25.90
N TYR A 234 0.39 13.34 -25.41
CA TYR A 234 -0.06 13.03 -24.05
C TYR A 234 1.05 12.50 -23.14
N GLY A 235 2.25 12.24 -23.70
CA GLY A 235 3.39 11.77 -22.90
C GLY A 235 3.26 10.31 -22.44
N SER A 236 2.37 9.52 -23.04
CA SER A 236 2.32 8.07 -22.82
C SER A 236 3.51 7.37 -23.47
N ASP A 237 3.91 6.20 -22.97
CA ASP A 237 5.10 5.49 -23.44
C ASP A 237 5.06 5.11 -24.94
N LYS A 238 3.88 4.98 -25.55
CA LYS A 238 3.72 4.80 -27.01
C LYS A 238 4.07 6.04 -27.87
N GLN A 239 4.42 7.16 -27.24
CA GLN A 239 4.86 8.40 -27.87
C GLN A 239 6.32 8.74 -27.54
N LYS A 240 6.98 7.87 -26.75
CA LYS A 240 8.36 8.06 -26.33
C LYS A 240 9.25 7.14 -27.14
N TRP A 241 10.27 7.72 -27.75
CA TRP A 241 11.12 7.05 -28.70
C TRP A 241 12.57 7.14 -28.25
N GLN A 242 13.27 6.01 -28.22
CA GLN A 242 14.70 5.96 -28.02
C GLN A 242 15.41 6.01 -29.39
N LEU A 243 16.46 6.82 -29.50
CA LEU A 243 17.35 6.84 -30.66
C LEU A 243 18.57 5.98 -30.33
N ILE A 244 18.66 4.83 -30.98
CA ILE A 244 19.75 3.87 -30.80
C ILE A 244 20.71 4.03 -31.97
N PRO A 245 21.97 4.46 -31.73
CA PRO A 245 22.97 4.56 -32.79
C PRO A 245 23.15 3.22 -33.52
N ALA A 246 23.28 3.28 -34.84
CA ALA A 246 23.52 2.15 -35.71
C ALA A 246 24.69 2.47 -36.67
N LEU A 247 24.96 1.56 -37.61
CA LEU A 247 26.05 1.71 -38.58
C LEU A 247 25.89 3.00 -39.41
N GLU A 248 27.03 3.54 -39.88
CA GLU A 248 27.09 4.63 -40.86
C GLU A 248 26.32 5.89 -40.42
N GLY A 249 26.38 6.22 -39.12
CA GLY A 249 25.73 7.42 -38.58
C GLY A 249 24.20 7.39 -38.60
N SER A 250 23.61 6.21 -38.83
CA SER A 250 22.17 6.02 -38.78
C SER A 250 21.66 5.69 -37.39
N PHE A 251 20.35 5.74 -37.20
CA PHE A 251 19.66 5.42 -35.95
C PHE A 251 18.57 4.37 -36.18
N VAL A 252 18.41 3.50 -35.19
CA VAL A 252 17.18 2.76 -34.97
C VAL A 252 16.31 3.56 -34.00
N ILE A 253 15.04 3.75 -34.32
CA ILE A 253 14.10 4.54 -33.52
C ILE A 253 13.14 3.56 -32.83
N GLN A 254 13.33 3.31 -31.54
CA GLN A 254 12.59 2.29 -30.77
C GLN A 254 11.49 2.92 -29.91
N CYS A 255 10.29 2.35 -29.93
CA CYS A 255 9.18 2.75 -29.07
C CYS A 255 9.39 2.25 -27.63
N LYS A 256 9.20 3.12 -26.62
CA LYS A 256 9.32 2.73 -25.20
C LYS A 256 8.28 1.67 -24.80
N GLN A 257 7.05 1.80 -25.29
CA GLN A 257 5.94 0.91 -24.90
C GLN A 257 6.13 -0.52 -25.42
N SER A 258 6.46 -0.68 -26.70
CA SER A 258 6.45 -1.98 -27.38
C SER A 258 7.83 -2.60 -27.55
N SER A 259 8.90 -1.83 -27.36
CA SER A 259 10.28 -2.18 -27.73
C SER A 259 10.46 -2.51 -29.23
N LEU A 260 9.43 -2.28 -30.06
CA LEU A 260 9.50 -2.40 -31.51
C LEU A 260 10.07 -1.12 -32.13
N VAL A 261 10.58 -1.23 -33.35
CA VAL A 261 11.31 -0.14 -34.02
C VAL A 261 10.54 0.42 -35.20
N LEU A 262 10.70 1.72 -35.43
CA LEU A 262 10.16 2.42 -36.59
C LEU A 262 10.74 1.80 -37.87
N ALA A 263 9.85 1.33 -38.75
CA ALA A 263 10.21 0.65 -39.98
C ALA A 263 9.47 1.27 -41.16
N ALA A 264 10.20 1.56 -42.23
CA ALA A 264 9.65 1.79 -43.54
C ALA A 264 9.21 0.44 -44.11
N ALA A 265 7.91 0.19 -44.24
CA ALA A 265 7.41 -1.07 -44.76
C ALA A 265 8.00 -1.36 -46.14
N SER A 266 8.49 -2.59 -46.35
CA SER A 266 9.05 -3.03 -47.63
C SER A 266 7.99 -3.05 -48.73
N GLY A 267 8.36 -2.64 -49.95
CA GLY A 267 7.47 -2.58 -51.11
C GLY A 267 6.95 -1.17 -51.45
N LYS A 268 5.98 -1.07 -52.35
CA LYS A 268 5.44 0.21 -52.87
C LYS A 268 4.36 0.85 -51.98
N THR A 269 4.17 0.37 -50.74
CA THR A 269 3.06 0.78 -49.89
C THR A 269 3.25 2.17 -49.27
N GLY A 270 4.50 2.62 -49.13
CA GLY A 270 4.82 3.92 -48.52
C GLY A 270 4.46 4.02 -47.04
N LYS A 271 4.14 2.90 -46.38
CA LYS A 271 3.71 2.85 -44.97
C LYS A 271 4.90 2.94 -44.02
N ILE A 272 4.64 3.51 -42.86
CA ILE A 272 5.54 3.51 -41.70
C ILE A 272 4.86 2.75 -40.58
N VAL A 273 5.55 1.73 -40.06
CA VAL A 273 5.02 0.82 -39.05
C VAL A 273 6.01 0.68 -37.90
N GLN A 274 5.58 0.11 -36.78
CA GLN A 274 6.51 -0.53 -35.86
C GLN A 274 6.73 -1.99 -36.26
N TYR A 275 7.95 -2.49 -36.08
CA TYR A 275 8.28 -3.86 -36.40
C TYR A 275 9.42 -4.37 -35.51
N THR A 276 9.54 -5.67 -35.34
CA THR A 276 10.64 -6.32 -34.61
C THR A 276 11.98 -5.91 -35.23
N GLN A 277 12.95 -5.51 -34.40
CA GLN A 277 14.25 -5.09 -34.90
C GLN A 277 14.92 -6.24 -35.68
N ARG A 278 15.26 -5.96 -36.93
CA ARG A 278 16.03 -6.79 -37.85
C ARG A 278 17.05 -5.84 -38.46
N ASN A 279 18.33 -6.21 -38.50
CA ASN A 279 19.43 -5.36 -38.99
C ASN A 279 19.33 -5.00 -40.50
N SER A 280 18.26 -4.29 -40.88
CA SER A 280 17.81 -3.98 -42.23
C SER A 280 17.80 -2.47 -42.45
N ASN A 281 18.15 -2.05 -43.66
CA ASN A 281 18.11 -0.65 -44.07
C ASN A 281 16.72 0.00 -43.95
N SER A 282 15.66 -0.80 -44.02
CA SER A 282 14.28 -0.32 -43.83
C SER A 282 13.98 0.17 -42.40
N GLN A 283 14.82 -0.18 -41.42
CA GLN A 283 14.66 0.19 -40.00
C GLN A 283 15.76 1.15 -39.52
N ARG A 284 16.61 1.61 -40.43
CA ARG A 284 17.70 2.55 -40.15
C ARG A 284 17.39 3.91 -40.76
N TRP A 285 17.58 4.94 -39.96
CA TRP A 285 17.17 6.31 -40.27
C TRP A 285 18.35 7.26 -40.14
N ILE A 286 18.61 8.04 -41.19
CA ILE A 286 19.53 9.18 -41.11
C ILE A 286 18.72 10.40 -40.70
N LEU A 287 19.18 11.08 -39.66
CA LEU A 287 18.65 12.37 -39.23
C LEU A 287 19.52 13.47 -39.85
N THR A 288 18.93 14.35 -40.67
CA THR A 288 19.65 15.47 -41.27
C THR A 288 18.99 16.76 -40.83
N GLU A 289 19.76 17.63 -40.17
CA GLU A 289 19.33 18.97 -39.76
C GLU A 289 18.90 19.81 -40.99
N ILE A 290 17.87 20.65 -40.83
CA ILE A 290 17.29 21.49 -41.89
C ILE A 290 17.39 22.96 -41.52
#